data_AF-A0A257TK24-F1
#
_entry.id   AF-A0A257TK24-F1
#
_cell.length_a   1.000
_cell.length_b   1.000
_cell.length_c   1.000
_cell.angle_alpha   90.00
_cell.angle_beta   90.00
_cell.angle_gamma   90.00
#
_symmetry.space_group_name_H-M   'P 1'
#
loop_
_entity.id
_entity.type
_entity.pdbx_description
1 polymer ?
#
loop_
_entity_poly.entity_id
_entity_poly.type
_entity_poly.pdbx_seq_one_letter_code
_entity_poly.pdbx_strand_id
1 'polypeptide(L)'
;MNFKHLNRYIALAIFFITLFMYRMTSQSSVAFWDCGEYAATSPALEVPHPPGAPLFTLFGRIAMMTPFVHNPALRINLMSALASALAIMFLYLIGVKVISRWQGFPNDVRGAILVFGAAAIGAFTLSVSDT
;
A
#
# COMPACT_ATOMS: atom_id res chain seq x y z
N MET A 1 13.11 18.82 -18.92
CA MET A 1 12.69 18.06 -17.72
C MET A 1 12.35 16.64 -18.14
N ASN A 2 12.80 15.61 -17.42
CA ASN A 2 12.44 14.23 -17.79
C ASN A 2 11.19 13.79 -17.00
N PHE A 3 10.03 13.87 -17.67
CA PHE A 3 8.74 13.54 -17.06
C PHE A 3 8.59 12.06 -16.67
N LYS A 4 9.36 11.14 -17.27
CA LYS A 4 9.39 9.74 -16.84
C LYS A 4 10.06 9.58 -15.48
N HIS A 5 11.17 10.30 -15.24
CA HIS A 5 11.80 10.33 -13.92
C HIS A 5 10.89 11.02 -12.90
N LEU A 6 10.26 12.14 -13.27
CA LEU A 6 9.32 12.83 -12.39
C LEU A 6 8.17 11.92 -11.95
N ASN A 7 7.53 11.19 -12.88
CA ASN A 7 6.49 10.22 -12.57
C ASN A 7 6.95 9.17 -11.54
N ARG A 8 8.18 8.64 -11.70
CA ARG A 8 8.74 7.66 -10.76
C ARG A 8 9.01 8.26 -9.37
N TYR A 9 9.50 9.50 -9.31
CA TYR A 9 9.71 10.17 -8.02
C TYR A 9 8.39 10.49 -7.32
N ILE A 10 7.36 10.90 -8.05
CA ILE A 10 6.02 11.11 -7.49
C ILE A 10 5.44 9.78 -6.97
N ALA A 11 5.58 8.69 -7.72
CA ALA A 11 5.14 7.36 -7.26
C ALA A 11 5.81 6.97 -5.94
N LEU A 12 7.14 7.13 -5.84
CA LEU A 12 7.88 6.86 -4.61
C LEU A 12 7.45 7.79 -3.46
N ALA A 13 7.24 9.08 -3.73
CA ALA A 13 6.75 10.00 -2.73
C ALA A 13 5.37 9.60 -2.20
N ILE A 14 4.44 9.23 -3.08
CA ILE A 14 3.11 8.72 -2.72
C ILE A 14 3.25 7.48 -1.82
N PHE A 15 4.08 6.52 -2.21
CA PHE A 15 4.36 5.32 -1.41
C PHE A 15 4.82 5.67 0.01
N PHE A 16 5.83 6.52 0.16
CA PHE A 16 6.38 6.87 1.47
C PHE A 16 5.42 7.70 2.32
N ILE A 17 4.68 8.63 1.71
CA ILE A 17 3.66 9.43 2.41
C ILE A 17 2.55 8.51 2.94
N THR A 18 2.03 7.61 2.11
CA THR A 18 0.98 6.67 2.51
C THR A 18 1.49 5.69 3.56
N LEU A 19 2.69 5.14 3.40
CA LEU A 19 3.29 4.24 4.38
C LEU A 19 3.48 4.93 5.74
N PHE A 20 3.95 6.18 5.73
CA PHE A 20 4.11 6.97 6.94
C PHE A 20 2.76 7.21 7.64
N MET A 21 1.75 7.60 6.87
CA MET A 21 0.39 7.79 7.39
C MET A 21 -0.16 6.51 8.03
N TYR A 22 -0.11 5.38 7.31
CA TYR A 22 -0.59 4.09 7.84
C TYR A 22 0.23 3.60 9.02
N ARG A 23 1.54 3.86 9.05
CA ARG A 23 2.35 3.56 10.23
C ARG A 23 1.88 4.35 11.45
N MET A 24 1.60 5.65 11.29
CA MET A 24 1.15 6.50 12.39
C MET A 24 -0.25 6.13 12.91
N THR A 25 -1.13 5.66 12.03
CA THR A 25 -2.50 5.30 12.39
C THR A 25 -2.69 3.81 12.71
N SER A 26 -1.70 2.95 12.44
CA SER A 26 -1.78 1.52 12.74
C SER A 26 -1.91 1.24 14.23
N GLN A 27 -2.83 0.36 14.59
CA GLN A 27 -2.99 -0.08 15.97
C GLN A 27 -1.80 -0.93 16.40
N SER A 28 -1.28 -0.69 17.62
CA SER A 28 -0.13 -1.43 18.16
C SER A 28 -0.49 -2.83 18.67
N SER A 29 -1.77 -3.11 18.87
CA SER A 29 -2.33 -4.38 19.35
C SER A 29 -3.14 -5.06 18.25
N VAL A 30 -3.83 -6.15 18.61
CA VAL A 30 -4.78 -6.84 17.73
C VAL A 30 -5.89 -5.86 17.34
N ALA A 31 -5.94 -5.50 16.05
CA ALA A 31 -7.03 -4.70 15.52
C ALA A 31 -8.31 -5.52 15.46
N PHE A 32 -9.45 -4.83 15.34
CA PHE A 32 -10.75 -5.49 15.19
C PHE A 32 -10.78 -6.37 13.92
N TRP A 33 -11.65 -7.39 13.93
CA TRP A 33 -11.85 -8.33 12.82
C TRP A 33 -10.71 -9.34 12.65
N ASP A 34 -10.26 -9.59 11.42
CA ASP A 34 -9.38 -10.72 11.06
C ASP A 34 -7.93 -10.59 11.54
N CYS A 35 -7.49 -9.39 11.97
CA CYS A 35 -6.09 -9.15 12.31
C CYS A 35 -5.58 -10.09 13.41
N GLY A 36 -6.43 -10.43 14.38
CA GLY A 36 -6.12 -11.37 15.45
C GLY A 36 -5.94 -12.80 14.94
N GLU A 37 -6.83 -13.23 14.05
CA GLU A 37 -6.77 -14.56 13.45
C GLU A 37 -5.50 -14.73 12.62
N TYR A 38 -5.14 -13.72 11.82
CA TYR A 38 -3.89 -13.74 11.06
C TYR A 38 -2.64 -13.70 11.95
N ALA A 39 -2.65 -12.93 13.04
CA ALA A 39 -1.53 -12.92 13.98
C ALA A 39 -1.34 -14.28 14.69
N ALA A 40 -2.42 -15.01 14.96
CA ALA A 40 -2.38 -16.34 15.57
C ALA A 40 -1.96 -17.43 14.57
N THR A 41 -2.48 -17.39 13.34
CA THR A 41 -2.27 -18.47 12.35
C THR A 41 -1.02 -18.33 11.50
N SER A 42 -0.55 -17.10 11.23
CA SER A 42 0.66 -16.86 10.41
C SER A 42 1.93 -17.53 10.92
N PRO A 43 2.21 -17.62 12.24
CA PRO A 43 3.37 -18.37 12.73
C PRO A 43 3.34 -19.85 12.35
N ALA A 44 2.19 -20.50 12.34
CA ALA A 44 2.07 -21.92 12.02
C ALA A 44 1.65 -22.21 10.57
N LEU A 45 1.40 -21.16 9.76
CA LEU A 45 0.80 -21.26 8.42
C LEU A 45 -0.57 -21.97 8.45
N GLU A 46 -1.32 -21.75 9.53
CA GLU A 46 -2.68 -22.28 9.68
C GLU A 46 -3.69 -21.47 8.86
N VAL A 47 -4.92 -21.99 8.76
CA VAL A 47 -6.03 -21.32 8.09
C VAL A 47 -6.81 -20.50 9.14
N PRO A 48 -6.87 -19.16 9.03
CA PRO A 48 -7.58 -18.31 10.00
C PRO A 48 -9.08 -18.61 10.03
N HIS A 49 -9.74 -18.48 8.87
CA HIS A 49 -11.11 -18.94 8.63
C HIS A 49 -11.25 -19.38 7.17
N PRO A 50 -12.15 -20.32 6.82
CA PRO A 50 -12.38 -20.73 5.44
C PRO A 50 -12.86 -19.57 4.54
N PRO A 51 -12.40 -19.47 3.28
CA PRO A 51 -11.48 -20.36 2.55
C PRO A 51 -9.98 -20.14 2.85
N GLY A 52 -9.65 -19.20 3.73
CA GLY A 52 -8.30 -18.78 4.08
C GLY A 52 -7.74 -17.70 3.15
N ALA A 53 -6.53 -17.23 3.45
CA ALA A 53 -5.75 -16.34 2.60
C ALA A 53 -4.27 -16.78 2.56
N PRO A 54 -3.94 -17.83 1.77
CA PRO A 54 -2.64 -18.51 1.84
C PRO A 54 -1.44 -17.60 1.53
N LEU A 55 -1.63 -16.64 0.61
CA LEU A 55 -0.59 -15.66 0.30
C LEU A 55 -0.37 -14.66 1.44
N PHE A 56 -1.45 -14.26 2.13
CA PHE A 56 -1.35 -13.39 3.30
C PHE A 56 -0.66 -14.11 4.47
N THR A 57 -1.03 -15.36 4.76
CA THR A 57 -0.40 -16.13 5.85
C THR A 57 1.06 -16.45 5.55
N LEU A 58 1.44 -16.68 4.29
CA LEU A 58 2.84 -16.84 3.89
C LEU A 58 3.66 -15.56 4.14
N PHE A 59 3.16 -14.39 3.72
CA PHE A 59 3.82 -13.13 4.04
C PHE A 59 3.81 -12.84 5.54
N GLY A 60 2.73 -13.19 6.24
CA GLY A 60 2.62 -13.11 7.68
C GLY A 60 3.70 -13.92 8.37
N ARG A 61 3.97 -15.15 7.91
CA ARG A 61 5.08 -15.98 8.41
C ARG A 61 6.43 -15.31 8.22
N ILE A 62 6.68 -14.72 7.05
CA ILE A 62 7.90 -13.95 6.79
C ILE A 62 7.99 -12.77 7.76
N ALA A 63 6.92 -12.00 7.95
CA ALA A 63 6.87 -10.90 8.91
C ALA A 63 7.19 -11.37 10.34
N MET A 64 6.66 -12.53 10.76
CA MET A 64 6.92 -13.15 12.06
C MET A 64 8.36 -13.64 12.24
N MET A 65 9.09 -13.93 11.16
CA MET A 65 10.51 -14.30 11.24
C MET A 65 11.43 -13.10 11.40
N THR A 66 10.94 -11.88 11.11
CA THR A 66 11.75 -10.67 11.25
C THR A 66 11.82 -10.17 12.70
N PRO A 67 13.00 -9.76 13.20
CA PRO A 67 13.16 -9.34 14.60
C PRO A 67 12.82 -7.86 14.87
N PHE A 68 12.27 -7.12 13.90
CA PHE A 68 12.18 -5.65 13.96
C PHE A 68 11.24 -5.09 15.04
N VAL A 69 10.25 -5.88 15.47
CA VAL A 69 9.22 -5.48 16.44
C VAL A 69 8.93 -6.67 17.34
N HIS A 70 8.82 -6.54 18.66
CA HIS A 70 8.54 -7.72 19.51
C HIS A 70 7.09 -8.21 19.41
N ASN A 71 6.15 -7.29 19.22
CA ASN A 71 4.71 -7.60 19.19
C ASN A 71 4.30 -8.24 17.84
N PRO A 72 3.76 -9.48 17.85
CA PRO A 72 3.34 -10.17 16.62
C PRO A 72 2.16 -9.51 15.91
N ALA A 73 1.19 -8.95 16.65
CA ALA A 73 0.06 -8.24 16.05
C ALA A 73 0.52 -7.00 15.27
N LEU A 74 1.47 -6.24 15.85
CA LEU A 74 2.05 -5.10 15.17
C LEU A 74 2.84 -5.50 13.91
N ARG A 75 3.51 -6.67 13.89
CA ARG A 75 4.18 -7.16 12.67
C ARG A 75 3.19 -7.38 11.52
N ILE A 76 2.03 -7.98 11.81
CA ILE A 76 0.96 -8.18 10.81
C ILE A 76 0.38 -6.84 10.35
N ASN A 77 0.09 -5.93 11.29
CA ASN A 77 -0.45 -4.61 10.95
C ASN A 77 0.51 -3.80 10.07
N LEU A 78 1.82 -3.85 10.35
CA LEU A 78 2.84 -3.17 9.55
C LEU A 78 3.02 -3.80 8.17
N MET A 79 2.93 -5.14 8.07
CA MET A 79 2.94 -5.83 6.79
C MET A 79 1.73 -5.41 5.93
N SER A 80 0.54 -5.35 6.53
CA SER A 80 -0.67 -4.87 5.86
C SER A 80 -0.52 -3.41 5.41
N ALA A 81 -0.01 -2.53 6.29
CA ALA A 81 0.27 -1.14 5.95
C ALA A 81 1.25 -0.99 4.77
N LEU A 82 2.29 -1.82 4.71
CA LEU A 82 3.25 -1.85 3.61
C LEU A 82 2.59 -2.26 2.29
N ALA A 83 1.79 -3.34 2.31
CA ALA A 83 1.06 -3.82 1.13
C ALA A 83 0.05 -2.77 0.63
N SER A 84 -0.68 -2.12 1.53
CA SER A 84 -1.62 -1.05 1.19
C SER A 84 -0.91 0.17 0.61
N ALA A 85 0.23 0.59 1.16
CA ALA A 85 1.01 1.69 0.59
C ALA A 85 1.52 1.38 -0.83
N LEU A 86 1.95 0.14 -1.09
CA LEU A 86 2.29 -0.32 -2.44
C LEU A 86 1.06 -0.28 -3.37
N ALA A 87 -0.11 -0.66 -2.89
CA ALA A 87 -1.34 -0.61 -3.67
C ALA A 87 -1.69 0.83 -4.09
N ILE A 88 -1.56 1.82 -3.19
CA ILE A 88 -1.77 3.25 -3.51
C ILE A 88 -0.74 3.75 -4.55
N MET A 89 0.54 3.38 -4.40
CA MET A 89 1.56 3.70 -5.41
C MET A 89 1.22 3.10 -6.78
N PHE A 90 0.79 1.84 -6.83
CA PHE A 90 0.40 1.21 -8.08
C PHE A 90 -0.87 1.82 -8.67
N LEU A 91 -1.84 2.19 -7.84
CA LEU A 91 -3.04 2.90 -8.27
C LEU A 91 -2.68 4.22 -8.95
N TYR A 92 -1.74 5.00 -8.39
CA TYR A 92 -1.20 6.18 -9.05
C TYR A 92 -0.59 5.85 -10.42
N LEU A 93 0.31 4.86 -10.50
CA LEU A 93 0.96 4.49 -11.75
C LEU A 93 -0.02 3.98 -12.82
N ILE A 94 -1.05 3.23 -12.40
CA ILE A 94 -2.16 2.79 -13.25
C ILE A 94 -2.95 4.01 -13.72
N GLY A 95 -3.31 4.92 -12.82
CA GLY A 95 -4.01 6.17 -13.14
C GLY A 95 -3.27 6.98 -14.19
N VAL A 96 -1.95 7.20 -14.02
CA VAL A 96 -1.10 7.86 -15.01
C VAL A 96 -1.15 7.11 -16.35
N LYS A 97 -1.00 5.78 -16.35
CA LYS A 97 -1.02 4.97 -17.57
C LYS A 97 -2.36 5.03 -18.30
N VAL A 98 -3.48 5.00 -17.57
CA VAL A 98 -4.84 5.09 -18.12
C VAL A 98 -5.10 6.47 -18.70
N ILE A 99 -4.81 7.52 -17.94
CA ILE A 99 -5.01 8.90 -18.41
C ILE A 99 -4.13 9.17 -19.65
N SER A 100 -2.86 8.76 -19.63
CA SER A 100 -1.96 8.92 -20.77
C SER A 100 -2.33 8.09 -21.99
N ARG A 101 -3.18 7.06 -21.87
CA ARG A 101 -3.70 6.32 -23.03
C ARG A 101 -4.66 7.18 -23.86
N TRP A 102 -5.33 8.16 -23.27
CA TRP A 102 -6.34 8.97 -23.97
C TRP A 102 -5.75 10.28 -24.51
N GLN A 103 -4.90 10.96 -23.74
CA GLN A 103 -4.35 12.27 -24.12
C GLN A 103 -2.84 12.26 -24.45
N GLY A 104 -2.19 11.10 -24.39
CA GLY A 104 -0.74 10.96 -24.56
C GLY A 104 0.05 11.16 -23.26
N PHE A 105 1.33 10.80 -23.29
CA PHE A 105 2.24 11.04 -22.17
C PHE A 105 2.67 12.51 -22.13
N PRO A 106 2.73 13.16 -20.96
CA PRO A 106 3.00 14.59 -20.86
C PRO A 106 4.38 14.96 -21.39
N ASN A 107 4.42 16.00 -22.23
CA ASN A 107 5.63 16.58 -22.83
C ASN A 107 5.92 18.00 -22.33
N ASP A 108 4.99 18.60 -21.59
CA ASP A 108 5.07 19.93 -21.01
C ASP A 108 4.62 19.92 -19.54
N VAL A 109 4.85 21.03 -18.84
CA VAL A 109 4.55 21.13 -17.41
C VAL A 109 3.04 21.09 -17.15
N ARG A 110 2.23 21.71 -18.02
CA ARG A 110 0.77 21.73 -17.87
C ARG A 110 0.20 20.32 -18.02
N GLY A 111 0.62 19.57 -19.04
CA GLY A 111 0.22 18.17 -19.20
C GLY A 111 0.65 17.31 -18.01
N ALA A 112 1.85 17.52 -17.48
CA ALA A 112 2.33 16.80 -16.31
C ALA A 112 1.48 17.06 -15.05
N ILE A 113 1.10 18.33 -14.80
CA ILE A 113 0.21 18.70 -13.70
C ILE A 113 -1.15 18.02 -13.85
N LEU A 114 -1.74 18.03 -15.06
CA LEU A 114 -3.04 17.43 -15.30
C LEU A 114 -3.00 15.90 -15.12
N VAL A 115 -2.05 15.22 -15.75
CA VAL A 115 -1.95 13.75 -15.71
C VAL A 115 -1.54 13.26 -14.33
N PHE A 116 -0.42 13.76 -13.81
CA PHE A 116 0.13 13.28 -12.54
C PHE A 116 -0.69 13.78 -11.36
N GLY A 117 -1.22 15.01 -11.42
CA GLY A 117 -2.08 15.56 -10.38
C GLY A 117 -3.39 14.80 -10.26
N ALA A 118 -4.10 14.56 -11.37
CA ALA A 118 -5.35 13.80 -11.34
C ALA A 118 -5.15 12.38 -10.82
N ALA A 119 -4.11 11.68 -11.28
CA ALA A 119 -3.79 10.34 -10.80
C ALA A 119 -3.40 10.32 -9.30
N ALA A 120 -2.63 11.33 -8.85
CA ALA A 120 -2.22 11.43 -7.45
C ALA A 120 -3.40 11.72 -6.53
N ILE A 121 -4.30 12.63 -6.93
CA ILE A 121 -5.53 12.92 -6.18
C ILE A 121 -6.37 11.65 -6.04
N GLY A 122 -6.64 10.94 -7.14
CA GLY A 122 -7.42 9.69 -7.09
C GLY A 122 -6.79 8.62 -6.20
N ALA A 123 -5.47 8.46 -6.26
CA ALA A 123 -4.75 7.52 -5.41
C ALA A 123 -4.80 7.91 -3.93
N PHE A 124 -4.61 9.19 -3.61
CA PHE A 124 -4.67 9.67 -2.23
C PHE A 124 -6.08 9.64 -1.66
N THR A 125 -7.12 9.89 -2.47
CA THR A 125 -8.52 9.74 -2.02
C THR A 125 -8.77 8.32 -1.50
N LEU A 126 -8.32 7.28 -2.21
CA LEU A 126 -8.43 5.91 -1.71
C LEU A 126 -7.59 5.69 -0.45
N SER A 127 -6.45 6.37 -0.31
CA SER A 127 -5.59 6.17 0.85
C SER A 127 -6.22 6.63 2.18
N VAL A 128 -7.19 7.54 2.13
CA VAL A 128 -7.90 8.11 3.28
C VAL A 128 -9.39 7.78 3.32
N SER A 129 -9.89 6.97 2.37
CA SER A 129 -11.28 6.52 2.38
C SER A 129 -11.46 5.41 3.42
N ASP A 130 -12.62 5.41 4.07
CA ASP A 130 -13.06 4.30 4.93
C ASP A 130 -13.94 3.33 4.12
N THR A 131 -14.04 2.07 4.58
CA THR A 131 -14.91 1.03 4.00
C THR A 131 -16.31 1.06 4.58
#